data_AF-M4W8T7-F1
#
_entry.id   AF-M4W8T7-F1
#
_cell.length_a   1.000
_cell.length_b   1.000
_cell.length_c   1.000
_cell.angle_alpha   90.00
_cell.angle_beta   90.00
_cell.angle_gamma   90.00
#
_symmetry.space_group_name_H-M   'P 1'
#
loop_
_entity.id
_entity.type
_entity.pdbx_description
1 polymer ?
#
loop_
_entity_poly.entity_id
_entity_poly.type
_entity_poly.pdbx_seq_one_letter_code
_entity_poly.pdbx_strand_id
1 'polypeptide(L)' 'LPFSFDILTTAFMYGNRVSTKYPSNIPDFFKQTFPEGYHWERIMPFEDQAVCTVTSHI' A
#
# COMPACT_ATOMS: atom_id res chain seq x y z
N LEU A 1 -15.93 10.11 -9.14
CA LEU A 1 -15.73 8.65 -8.99
C LEU A 1 -17.03 8.05 -8.45
N PRO A 2 -17.37 6.79 -8.74
CA PRO A 2 -18.59 6.15 -8.25
C PRO A 2 -18.55 5.80 -6.74
N PHE A 3 -17.49 6.21 -6.03
CA PHE A 3 -17.28 6.00 -4.61
C PHE A 3 -16.42 7.17 -4.06
N SER A 4 -16.33 7.30 -2.73
CA SER A 4 -15.53 8.34 -2.08
C SER A 4 -14.03 8.19 -2.42
N PHE A 5 -13.39 9.27 -2.83
CA PHE A 5 -11.94 9.26 -3.10
C PHE A 5 -11.12 8.81 -1.89
N ASP A 6 -11.60 9.08 -0.68
CA ASP A 6 -10.91 8.76 0.56
C ASP A 6 -10.68 7.26 0.74
N ILE A 7 -11.54 6.41 0.17
CA ILE A 7 -11.38 4.95 0.22
C ILE A 7 -10.11 4.47 -0.49
N LEU A 8 -9.56 5.26 -1.41
CA LEU A 8 -8.35 4.94 -2.17
C LEU A 8 -7.06 5.43 -1.50
N THR A 9 -7.16 6.30 -0.48
CA THR A 9 -5.98 6.94 0.14
C THR A 9 -5.00 5.91 0.70
N THR A 10 -5.50 4.84 1.32
CA THR A 10 -4.69 3.76 1.89
C THR A 10 -3.96 2.93 0.82
N ALA A 11 -4.52 2.84 -0.38
CA ALA A 11 -3.91 2.15 -1.52
C ALA A 11 -2.84 3.03 -2.18
N PHE A 12 -3.15 4.29 -2.49
CA PHE A 12 -2.23 5.16 -3.21
C PHE A 12 -1.14 5.78 -2.35
N MET A 13 -1.45 6.20 -1.12
CA MET A 13 -0.47 6.82 -0.24
C MET A 13 0.31 5.76 0.54
N TYR A 14 -0.40 4.89 1.27
CA TYR A 14 0.23 3.84 2.11
C TYR A 14 0.62 2.57 1.35
N GLY A 15 0.25 2.44 0.07
CA GLY A 15 0.69 1.33 -0.78
C GLY A 15 2.11 1.51 -1.30
N ASN A 16 2.55 2.75 -1.54
CA ASN A 16 3.88 3.02 -2.07
C ASN A 16 4.93 3.21 -0.96
N ARG A 17 5.16 2.17 -0.17
CA ARG A 17 5.99 2.25 1.04
C ARG A 17 7.47 2.48 0.79
N VAL A 18 7.95 2.27 -0.44
CA VAL A 18 9.35 2.54 -0.85
C VAL A 18 9.76 3.99 -0.61
N SER A 19 8.80 4.92 -0.64
CA SER A 19 9.03 6.36 -0.43
C SER A 19 9.20 6.73 1.04
N THR A 20 8.97 5.78 1.96
CA THR A 20 9.12 6.01 3.39
C THR A 20 10.58 6.24 3.75
N LYS A 21 10.84 7.22 4.61
CA LYS A 21 12.18 7.47 5.17
C LYS A 21 12.38 6.60 6.40
N TYR A 22 13.12 5.51 6.24
CA TYR A 22 13.53 4.67 7.36
C TYR A 22 14.68 5.33 8.14
N PRO A 23 14.69 5.22 9.49
CA PRO A 23 15.86 5.55 10.30
C PRO A 23 17.10 4.76 9.85
N SER A 24 18.29 5.32 10.04
CA SER A 24 19.56 4.71 9.57
C SER A 24 19.85 3.33 10.16
N ASN A 25 19.26 3.00 11.31
CA ASN A 25 19.43 1.73 12.00
C ASN A 25 18.36 0.68 11.66
N ILE A 26 17.40 0.98 10.77
CA ILE A 26 16.34 0.05 10.37
C ILE A 26 16.50 -0.25 8.88
N PRO A 27 16.68 -1.53 8.50
CA PRO A 27 16.72 -1.93 7.09
C PRO A 27 15.43 -1.56 6.36
N ASP A 28 15.55 -0.85 5.24
CA ASP A 28 14.41 -0.54 4.37
C ASP A 28 14.14 -1.73 3.45
N PHE A 29 13.21 -2.60 3.87
CA PHE A 29 12.84 -3.80 3.11
C PHE A 29 12.33 -3.47 1.70
N PHE A 30 11.53 -2.40 1.54
CA PHE A 30 10.89 -2.07 0.27
C PHE A 30 11.88 -1.54 -0.76
N LYS A 31 12.88 -0.74 -0.34
CA LYS A 31 13.94 -0.29 -1.26
C LYS A 31 14.87 -1.42 -1.68
N GLN A 32 15.06 -2.43 -0.85
CA GLN A 32 15.95 -3.56 -1.12
C GLN A 32 15.43 -4.50 -2.22
N THR A 33 14.13 -4.48 -2.54
CA THR A 33 13.58 -5.36 -3.58
C THR A 33 13.82 -4.82 -5.00
N PHE A 34 14.30 -3.59 -5.15
CA PHE A 34 14.60 -3.03 -6.47
C PHE A 34 15.93 -3.58 -7.03
N PRO A 35 16.00 -3.82 -8.36
CA PRO A 35 15.09 -3.32 -9.39
C PRO A 35 13.87 -4.20 -9.70
N GLU A 36 13.78 -5.42 -9.17
CA GLU A 36 12.68 -6.35 -9.49
C GLU A 36 11.33 -5.90 -8.92
N GLY A 37 11.34 -5.22 -7.79
CA GLY A 37 10.14 -4.65 -7.17
C GLY A 37 9.43 -5.62 -6.24
N TYR A 38 8.18 -5.35 -5.93
CA TYR A 38 7.35 -6.19 -5.05
C TYR A 38 5.88 -6.11 -5.44
N HIS A 39 5.13 -7.16 -5.11
CA HIS A 39 3.68 -7.14 -5.17
C HIS A 39 3.10 -7.13 -3.75
N TRP A 40 1.94 -6.50 -3.59
CA TRP A 40 1.21 -6.58 -2.33
C TRP A 40 -0.28 -6.65 -2.56
N GLU A 41 -0.96 -7.27 -1.60
CA GLU A 41 -2.40 -7.43 -1.57
C GLU A 41 -2.93 -6.94 -0.22
N ARG A 42 -4.12 -6.32 -0.23
CA ARG A 42 -4.79 -5.88 0.99
C ARG A 42 -6.29 -6.08 0.87
N ILE A 43 -6.88 -6.54 1.97
CA ILE A 43 -8.32 -6.62 2.15
C ILE A 43 -8.69 -5.65 3.27
N MET A 44 -9.62 -4.75 3.00
CA MET A 44 -10.11 -3.74 3.94
C MET A 44 -11.60 -3.97 4.17
N PRO A 45 -11.97 -4.74 5.22
CA PRO A 45 -13.36 -4.83 5.66
C PRO A 45 -13.77 -3.52 6.36
N PHE A 46 -14.96 -3.03 6.03
CA PHE A 46 -15.59 -1.87 6.67
C PHE A 46 -16.66 -2.33 7.66
N GLU A 47 -17.02 -1.45 8.60
CA GLU A 47 -17.96 -1.76 9.70
C GLU A 47 -19.35 -2.19 9.19
N ASP A 48 -19.75 -1.68 8.02
CA ASP A 48 -20.99 -2.01 7.32
C ASP A 48 -20.92 -3.31 6.49
N GLN A 49 -19.87 -4.12 6.71
CA GLN A 49 -19.59 -5.37 5.97
C GLN A 49 -19.18 -5.17 4.50
N ALA A 50 -19.01 -3.93 4.03
CA ALA A 50 -18.40 -3.70 2.74
C ALA A 50 -16.92 -4.14 2.75
N VAL A 51 -16.39 -4.51 1.59
CA VAL A 51 -14.99 -4.95 1.44
C VAL A 51 -14.34 -4.24 0.27
N CYS A 52 -13.17 -3.68 0.50
CA CYS A 52 -12.28 -3.20 -0.56
C CYS A 52 -11.05 -4.12 -0.65
N THR A 53 -10.90 -4.79 -1.79
CA THR A 53 -9.73 -5.62 -2.09
C THR A 53 -8.84 -4.87 -3.08
N VAL A 54 -7.55 -4.81 -2.77
CA VAL A 54 -6.57 -4.08 -3.58
C VAL A 54 -5.37 -4.98 -3.86
N THR A 55 -4.93 -5.00 -5.11
CA THR A 55 -3.67 -5.60 -5.54
C THR A 55 -2.83 -4.53 -6.22
N SER A 56 -1.51 -4.60 -6.04
CA SER A 56 -0.58 -3.65 -6.64
C SER A 56 0.75 -4.32 -6.93
N HIS A 57 1.28 -3.98 -8.10
CA HIS A 57 2.61 -4.38 -8.56
C HIS A 57 3.45 -3.09 -8.62
N ILE A 58 4.52 -3.06 -7.84
CA ILE A 58 5.43 -1.92 -7.67
C ILE A 58 6.83 -2.31 -8.11
#